data_AF-A0AAU9R572-F1
#
_entry.id   AF-A0AAU9R572-F1
#
_cell.length_a   1.000
_cell.length_b   1.000
_cell.length_c   1.000
_cell.angle_alpha   90.00
_cell.angle_beta   90.00
_cell.angle_gamma   90.00
#
_symmetry.space_group_name_H-M   'P 1'
#
loop_
_entity.id
_entity.type
_entity.pdbx_description
1 polymer ?
#
loop_
_entity_poly.entity_id
_entity_poly.type
_entity_poly.pdbx_seq_one_letter_code
_entity_poly.pdbx_strand_id
1 'polypeptide(L)' 'MAIGDERNDLDMLAFAGTSVAMGNGNDLVKQAADYVTSSNDEDGIAQALEKFVF' A
#
# COMPACT_ATOMS: atom_id res chain seq x y z
N MET A 1 6.76 -6.46 4.51
CA MET A 1 5.97 -5.38 3.91
C MET A 1 4.86 -5.98 3.07
N ALA A 2 3.69 -5.36 3.02
CA ALA A 2 2.62 -5.70 2.08
C ALA A 2 2.11 -4.42 1.40
N ILE A 3 1.67 -4.54 0.15
CA ILE A 3 1.09 -3.46 -0.65
C ILE A 3 -0.29 -3.93 -1.11
N GLY A 4 -1.32 -3.11 -0.95
CA GLY A 4 -2.70 -3.42 -1.32
C GLY A 4 -3.46 -2.21 -1.81
N ASP A 5 -4.60 -2.46 -2.42
CA ASP A 5 -5.45 -1.41 -3.00
C ASP A 5 -6.94 -1.65 -2.75
N GLU A 6 -7.36 -2.89 -2.50
CA GLU A 6 -8.77 -3.23 -2.33
C GLU A 6 -9.09 -3.90 -0.99
N ARG A 7 -10.36 -3.95 -0.61
CA ARG A 7 -10.79 -4.37 0.74
C ARG A 7 -10.35 -5.80 1.10
N ASN A 8 -10.13 -6.68 0.13
CA ASN A 8 -9.61 -8.03 0.35
C ASN A 8 -8.14 -8.04 0.82
N ASP A 9 -7.44 -6.91 0.76
CA ASP A 9 -6.04 -6.78 1.19
C ASP A 9 -5.91 -6.38 2.67
N LEU A 10 -7.00 -5.97 3.33
CA LEU A 10 -6.98 -5.44 4.70
C LEU A 10 -6.32 -6.40 5.70
N ASP A 11 -6.64 -7.69 5.63
CA ASP A 11 -6.06 -8.69 6.53
C ASP A 11 -4.56 -8.86 6.29
N MET A 12 -4.13 -8.78 5.03
CA MET A 12 -2.71 -8.85 4.66
C MET A 12 -1.96 -7.61 5.16
N LEU A 13 -2.53 -6.41 5.01
CA LEU A 13 -1.95 -5.15 5.47
C LEU A 13 -1.84 -5.11 7.01
N ALA A 14 -2.88 -5.54 7.72
CA ALA A 14 -2.88 -5.60 9.18
C ALA A 14 -1.86 -6.59 9.75
N PHE A 15 -1.57 -7.67 9.01
CA PHE A 15 -0.55 -8.64 9.41
C PHE A 15 0.88 -8.18 9.12
N ALA A 16 1.09 -7.39 8.07
CA ALA A 16 2.42 -6.96 7.67
C ALA A 16 2.98 -5.92 8.64
N GLY A 17 4.26 -6.06 9.03
CA GLY A 17 4.94 -5.06 9.86
C GLY A 17 5.17 -3.70 9.19
N THR A 18 4.91 -3.60 7.88
CA THR A 18 4.88 -2.33 7.13
C THR A 18 3.85 -2.51 6.03
N SER A 19 2.82 -1.67 6.03
CA SER A 19 1.69 -1.74 5.12
C SER A 19 1.63 -0.50 4.23
N VAL A 20 1.40 -0.71 2.93
CA VAL A 20 1.31 0.37 1.94
C VAL A 20 0.01 0.24 1.14
N ALA A 21 -0.72 1.34 0.99
CA ALA A 21 -1.89 1.42 0.13
C ALA A 21 -1.56 2.15 -1.19
N MET A 22 -2.12 1.68 -2.30
CA MET A 22 -2.02 2.37 -3.59
C MET A 22 -2.85 3.67 -3.59
N GLY A 23 -2.36 4.71 -4.27
CA GLY A 23 -3.01 6.02 -4.29
C GLY A 23 -4.41 6.01 -4.93
N ASN A 24 -4.61 5.15 -5.93
CA ASN A 24 -5.90 4.89 -6.55
C ASN A 24 -6.70 3.77 -5.88
N GLY A 25 -6.23 3.23 -4.75
CA GLY A 25 -6.93 2.20 -3.98
C GLY A 25 -8.12 2.74 -3.19
N ASN A 26 -8.86 1.80 -2.60
CA ASN A 26 -10.01 2.02 -1.75
C ASN A 26 -9.67 2.89 -0.51
N ASP A 27 -10.56 3.81 -0.14
CA ASP A 27 -10.33 4.72 0.99
C ASP A 27 -10.15 3.99 2.33
N LEU A 28 -10.82 2.85 2.53
CA LEU A 28 -10.64 2.04 3.74
C LEU A 28 -9.24 1.43 3.80
N VAL A 29 -8.69 1.05 2.65
CA VAL A 29 -7.33 0.47 2.56
C VAL A 29 -6.29 1.56 2.81
N LYS A 30 -6.48 2.75 2.24
CA LYS A 30 -5.62 3.93 2.48
C LYS A 30 -5.61 4.37 3.95
N GLN A 31 -6.75 4.26 4.63
CA GLN A 31 -6.86 4.57 6.06
C GLN A 31 -6.22 3.51 6.97
N ALA A 32 -6.18 2.25 6.52
CA ALA A 32 -5.63 1.13 7.28
C ALA A 32 -4.10 0.96 7.12
N ALA A 33 -3.51 1.53 6.07
CA ALA A 33 -2.09 1.39 5.76
C ALA A 33 -1.21 2.43 6.47
N ASP A 34 0.05 2.07 6.74
CA ASP A 34 1.06 2.96 7.33
C ASP A 34 1.50 4.07 6.35
N TYR A 35 1.41 3.79 5.05
CA TYR A 35 1.78 4.72 4.00
C TYR A 35 0.88 4.58 2.77
N VAL A 36 0.57 5.69 2.12
CA VAL A 36 -0.11 5.71 0.82
C VAL A 36 0.92 6.11 -0.24
N THR A 37 1.14 5.24 -1.22
CA THR A 37 2.00 5.50 -2.37
C THR A 37 1.21 6.10 -3.53
N SER A 38 1.88 6.44 -4.63
CA SER A 38 1.24 6.90 -5.87
C SER A 38 0.31 5.84 -6.48
N SER A 39 -0.44 6.17 -7.53
CA SER A 39 -1.27 5.18 -8.22
C SER A 39 -0.44 4.11 -8.92
N ASN A 40 -1.09 3.02 -9.35
CA ASN A 40 -0.44 2.01 -10.19
C ASN A 40 0.00 2.56 -11.56
N ASP A 41 -0.72 3.54 -12.11
CA ASP A 41 -0.38 4.25 -13.34
C ASP A 41 0.85 5.17 -13.19
N GLU A 42 1.27 5.45 -11.96
CA GLU A 42 2.39 6.32 -11.58
C GLU A 42 3.52 5.55 -10.89
N ASP A 43 3.63 4.25 -11.15
CA ASP A 43 4.68 3.37 -10.59
C ASP A 43 4.68 3.31 -9.04
N GLY A 44 3.51 3.41 -8.40
CA GLY A 44 3.40 3.45 -6.94
C GLY A 44 4.07 2.29 -6.20
N ILE A 45 4.10 1.09 -6.80
CA ILE A 45 4.82 -0.06 -6.22
C ILE A 45 6.34 0.18 -6.21
N ALA A 46 6.90 0.71 -7.30
CA ALA A 46 8.34 0.98 -7.40
C ALA A 46 8.75 2.05 -6.37
N GLN A 47 7.97 3.12 -6.25
CA GLN A 47 8.21 4.18 -5.27
C GLN A 47 8.16 3.65 -3.82
N ALA A 48 7.25 2.72 -3.52
CA ALA A 48 7.16 2.10 -2.20
C ALA A 48 8.39 1.22 -1.91
N LEU A 49 8.88 0.46 -2.90
CA LEU A 49 10.08 -0.37 -2.77
C LEU A 49 11.34 0.49 -2.57
N GLU A 50 11.52 1.54 -3.37
CA GLU A 50 12.63 2.50 -3.23
C GLU A 50 12.67 3.17 -1.87
N LYS A 51 11.51 3.33 -1.21
CA LYS A 51 11.43 3.99 0.09
C LYS A 51 11.69 3.07 1.27
N PHE A 52 11.22 1.81 1.20
CA PHE A 52 11.16 0.93 2.38
C PHE A 52 12.06 -0.31 2.29
N VAL A 53 12.57 -0.65 1.11
CA VAL A 53 13.37 -1.86 0.91
C VAL A 53 14.81 -1.55 0.50
N PHE A 54 14.99 -0.54 -0.35
CA PHE A 54 16.31 -0.09 -0.82
C PHE A 54 16.78 1.15 -0.03
#